data_AF-A0A2A2KTX1-F1
#
_entry.id   AF-A0A2A2KTX1-F1
#
_cell.length_a   1.000
_cell.length_b   1.000
_cell.length_c   1.000
_cell.angle_alpha   90.00
_cell.angle_beta   90.00
_cell.angle_gamma   90.00
#
_symmetry.space_group_name_H-M   'P 1'
#
loop_
_entity.id
_entity.type
_entity.pdbx_description
1 polymer ?
#
loop_
_entity_poly.entity_id
_entity_poly.type
_entity_poly.pdbx_seq_one_letter_code
_entity_poly.pdbx_strand_id
1 'polypeptide(L)'
;MNEQRALLGSLNLRIHIDIERPDLVALAKLALQNVLTRNNFALPLGKSIERVEFIMRDFVGCQSFAVLFKQKFNRLLELNIGGPTDQTKINHPAKEADSVLELLYEWMGGSCGRTLRCLRIFPFVKICPLLEGLVNNCPMLEHLTLSKLADYYQTLVFKDIKSFEFAGLGLSYSLIDLEFAKNVCPMFPNLRVLAYLDVPWDPVMITMLKAIYNENYRNRLQRHRLELYQSIDSLEKFVANTKALFICRSTKELPVSVNVQHLKGDLVITVYRAHENYIIPTFDPLLGRI
;
A
#
# COMPACT_ATOMS: atom_id res chain seq x y z
N MET A 1 -31.70 -16.91 5.58
CA MET A 1 -30.87 -17.99 5.01
C MET A 1 -30.65 -17.77 3.51
N ASN A 2 -30.17 -16.58 3.10
CA ASN A 2 -29.90 -16.26 1.68
C ASN A 2 -28.90 -15.09 1.48
N GLU A 3 -28.07 -14.76 2.47
CA GLU A 3 -27.03 -13.71 2.36
C GLU A 3 -25.60 -14.27 2.21
N GLN A 4 -25.41 -15.59 2.38
CA GLN A 4 -24.09 -16.23 2.19
C GLN A 4 -23.81 -16.67 0.75
N ARG A 5 -24.70 -16.40 -0.22
CA ARG A 5 -24.57 -16.86 -1.61
C ARG A 5 -24.02 -15.82 -2.60
N ALA A 6 -23.52 -14.68 -2.13
CA ALA A 6 -22.89 -13.66 -3.00
C ALA A 6 -21.34 -13.58 -2.90
N LEU A 7 -20.67 -14.51 -2.21
CA LEU A 7 -19.21 -14.69 -2.24
C LEU A 7 -18.70 -15.35 -3.55
N LEU A 8 -19.40 -15.11 -4.66
CA LEU A 8 -19.14 -15.72 -5.96
C LEU A 8 -18.25 -14.80 -6.80
N GLY A 9 -16.95 -15.11 -6.91
CA GLY A 9 -16.15 -14.66 -8.06
C GLY A 9 -14.63 -14.81 -7.95
N SER A 10 -14.02 -14.29 -6.89
CA SER A 10 -12.58 -14.07 -6.85
C SER A 10 -11.80 -15.23 -6.21
N LEU A 11 -10.71 -15.65 -6.86
CA LEU A 11 -9.74 -16.57 -6.26
C LEU A 11 -8.50 -15.79 -5.83
N ASN A 12 -8.10 -15.99 -4.57
CA ASN A 12 -6.88 -15.44 -4.00
C ASN A 12 -5.77 -16.48 -4.11
N LEU A 13 -4.66 -16.14 -4.75
CA LEU A 13 -3.47 -16.98 -4.81
C LEU A 13 -2.37 -16.40 -3.94
N ARG A 14 -1.85 -17.21 -3.01
CA ARG A 14 -0.64 -16.91 -2.26
C ARG A 14 0.51 -17.77 -2.77
N ILE A 15 1.59 -17.12 -3.20
CA ILE A 15 2.82 -17.74 -3.64
C ILE A 15 3.89 -17.38 -2.61
N HIS A 16 4.33 -18.38 -1.84
CA HIS A 16 5.38 -18.20 -0.85
C HIS A 16 6.64 -18.93 -1.30
N ILE A 17 7.73 -18.19 -1.48
CA ILE A 17 9.03 -18.71 -1.85
C ILE A 17 10.00 -18.46 -0.70
N ASP A 18 10.33 -19.53 0.00
CA ASP A 18 11.18 -19.47 1.17
C ASP A 18 12.63 -19.82 0.81
N ILE A 19 13.39 -18.82 0.34
CA ILE A 19 14.77 -18.98 -0.14
C ILE A 19 15.65 -17.87 0.43
N GLU A 20 16.75 -18.24 1.06
CA GLU A 20 17.75 -17.32 1.64
C GLU A 20 18.92 -17.03 0.70
N ARG A 21 18.99 -17.72 -0.44
CA ARG A 21 20.16 -17.75 -1.32
C ARG A 21 19.80 -17.29 -2.74
N PRO A 22 20.35 -16.15 -3.22
CA PRO A 22 20.03 -15.62 -4.54
C PRO A 22 20.29 -16.60 -5.70
N ASP A 23 21.29 -17.48 -5.56
CA ASP A 23 21.61 -18.50 -6.57
C ASP A 23 20.52 -19.58 -6.74
N LEU A 24 19.63 -19.74 -5.76
CA LEU A 24 18.52 -20.70 -5.82
C LEU A 24 17.25 -20.12 -6.44
N VAL A 25 17.19 -18.81 -6.72
CA VAL A 25 16.01 -18.15 -7.31
C VAL A 25 15.64 -18.74 -8.67
N ALA A 26 16.63 -19.09 -9.49
CA ALA A 26 16.41 -19.73 -10.78
C ALA A 26 15.74 -21.11 -10.65
N LEU A 27 16.17 -21.90 -9.66
CA LEU A 27 15.57 -23.21 -9.36
C LEU A 27 14.12 -23.05 -8.87
N ALA A 28 13.88 -22.06 -8.01
CA ALA A 28 12.55 -21.71 -7.52
C ALA A 28 11.59 -21.34 -8.64
N LYS A 29 12.05 -20.54 -9.60
CA LYS A 29 11.29 -20.18 -10.80
C LYS A 29 10.92 -21.40 -11.61
N LEU A 30 11.86 -22.32 -11.84
CA LEU A 30 11.59 -23.56 -12.57
C LEU A 30 10.58 -24.44 -11.83
N ALA A 31 10.73 -24.58 -10.52
CA ALA A 31 9.79 -25.33 -9.69
C ALA A 31 8.37 -24.72 -9.77
N LEU A 32 8.25 -23.40 -9.61
CA LEU A 32 6.98 -22.70 -9.69
C LEU A 32 6.37 -22.82 -11.09
N GLN A 33 7.16 -22.68 -12.15
CA GLN A 33 6.70 -22.88 -13.52
C GLN A 33 6.17 -24.30 -13.74
N ASN A 34 6.84 -25.31 -13.20
CA ASN A 34 6.37 -26.69 -13.25
C ASN A 34 5.05 -26.87 -12.48
N VAL A 35 4.89 -26.25 -11.31
CA VAL A 35 3.63 -26.29 -10.54
C VAL A 35 2.49 -25.61 -11.31
N LEU A 36 2.75 -24.43 -11.90
CA LEU A 36 1.75 -23.64 -12.64
C LEU A 36 1.41 -24.22 -14.02
N THR A 37 2.23 -25.14 -14.55
CA THR A 37 1.97 -25.84 -15.83
C THR A 37 1.37 -27.23 -15.59
N ARG A 38 1.94 -28.05 -14.71
CA ARG A 38 1.50 -29.44 -14.47
C ARG A 38 0.16 -29.55 -13.75
N ASN A 39 -0.11 -28.66 -12.80
CA ASN A 39 -1.40 -28.68 -12.09
C ASN A 39 -2.53 -28.06 -12.90
N ASN A 40 -2.21 -27.58 -14.12
CA ASN A 40 -3.12 -27.03 -15.09
C ASN A 40 -4.15 -26.05 -14.50
N PHE A 41 -3.77 -25.36 -13.39
CA PHE A 41 -4.63 -24.63 -12.43
C PHE A 41 -6.03 -24.43 -13.01
N ALA A 42 -6.84 -25.48 -12.96
CA ALA A 42 -8.09 -25.51 -13.71
C ALA A 42 -9.07 -24.73 -12.86
N LEU A 43 -9.03 -23.41 -13.02
CA LEU A 43 -9.98 -22.53 -12.36
C LEU A 43 -11.37 -22.97 -12.82
N PRO A 44 -12.35 -23.05 -11.91
CA PRO A 44 -13.72 -23.34 -12.29
C PRO A 44 -14.15 -22.41 -13.42
N LEU A 45 -14.97 -22.91 -14.35
CA LEU A 45 -15.41 -22.16 -15.52
C LEU A 45 -15.95 -20.78 -15.08
N GLY A 46 -15.39 -19.71 -15.65
CA GLY A 46 -15.75 -18.33 -15.32
C GLY A 46 -15.06 -17.72 -14.10
N LYS A 47 -14.12 -18.42 -13.43
CA LYS A 47 -13.30 -17.85 -12.35
C LYS A 47 -11.91 -17.43 -12.84
N SER A 48 -11.45 -16.29 -12.35
CA SER A 48 -10.06 -15.81 -12.51
C SER A 48 -9.40 -15.63 -11.14
N ILE A 49 -8.07 -15.76 -11.12
CA ILE A 49 -7.29 -15.28 -9.99
C ILE A 49 -7.27 -13.76 -10.07
N GLU A 50 -7.83 -13.11 -9.06
CA GLU A 50 -7.97 -11.64 -9.03
C GLU A 50 -7.02 -11.01 -8.01
N ARG A 51 -6.53 -11.79 -7.06
CA ARG A 51 -5.55 -11.35 -6.07
C ARG A 51 -4.35 -12.29 -6.04
N VAL A 52 -3.17 -11.71 -6.09
CA VAL A 52 -1.92 -12.43 -5.87
C VAL A 52 -1.17 -11.82 -4.68
N GLU A 53 -0.75 -12.70 -3.77
CA GLU A 53 0.20 -12.38 -2.71
C GLU A 53 1.50 -13.12 -3.00
N PHE A 54 2.54 -12.38 -3.36
CA PHE A 54 3.85 -12.91 -3.66
C PHE A 54 4.80 -12.62 -2.52
N ILE A 55 5.16 -13.65 -1.78
CA ILE A 55 5.96 -13.55 -0.55
C ILE A 55 7.31 -14.23 -0.81
N MET A 56 8.39 -13.49 -0.57
CA MET A 56 9.74 -14.01 -0.53
C MET A 56 10.39 -13.60 0.80
N ARG A 57 11.29 -14.43 1.31
CA ARG A 57 12.11 -14.07 2.48
C ARG A 57 13.12 -12.96 2.16
N ASP A 58 13.65 -12.96 0.93
CA ASP A 58 14.54 -11.94 0.37
C ASP A 58 14.08 -11.66 -1.07
N PHE A 59 13.76 -10.41 -1.39
CA PHE A 59 13.30 -10.03 -2.73
C PHE A 59 14.44 -9.73 -3.72
N VAL A 60 15.71 -9.84 -3.32
CA VAL A 60 16.83 -9.79 -4.27
C VAL A 60 16.69 -10.90 -5.31
N GLY A 61 16.64 -10.53 -6.60
CA GLY A 61 16.49 -11.49 -7.70
C GLY A 61 15.04 -11.79 -8.10
N CYS A 62 14.04 -11.19 -7.43
CA CYS A 62 12.62 -11.45 -7.69
C CYS A 62 12.14 -11.09 -9.10
N GLN A 63 12.83 -10.20 -9.82
CA GLN A 63 12.54 -9.87 -11.23
C GLN A 63 12.56 -11.12 -12.14
N SER A 64 13.28 -12.17 -11.74
CA SER A 64 13.35 -13.45 -12.46
C SER A 64 11.96 -14.06 -12.69
N PHE A 65 10.99 -13.79 -11.81
CA PHE A 65 9.62 -14.30 -11.89
C PHE A 65 8.71 -13.45 -12.79
N ALA A 66 9.12 -12.24 -13.19
CA ALA A 66 8.24 -11.27 -13.81
C ALA A 66 7.58 -11.77 -15.10
N VAL A 67 8.35 -12.41 -15.99
CA VAL A 67 7.83 -12.98 -17.25
C VAL A 67 6.80 -14.08 -16.98
N LEU A 68 7.06 -14.96 -16.01
CA LEU A 68 6.15 -16.04 -15.64
C LEU A 68 4.83 -15.46 -15.09
N PHE A 69 4.93 -14.47 -14.20
CA PHE A 69 3.78 -13.81 -13.61
C PHE A 69 2.98 -12.98 -14.63
N LYS A 70 3.65 -12.26 -15.53
CA LYS A 70 3.02 -11.56 -16.65
C LYS A 70 2.24 -12.51 -17.56
N GLN A 71 2.71 -13.74 -17.76
CA GLN A 71 2.00 -14.73 -18.58
C GLN A 71 0.81 -15.35 -17.85
N LYS A 72 0.94 -15.61 -16.53
CA LYS A 72 -0.06 -16.36 -15.75
C LYS A 72 -1.09 -15.49 -15.05
N PHE A 73 -0.71 -14.29 -14.63
CA PHE A 73 -1.46 -13.38 -13.79
C PHE A 73 -1.54 -12.00 -14.46
N ASN A 74 -2.18 -11.96 -15.62
CA ASN A 74 -2.23 -10.77 -16.49
C ASN A 74 -3.50 -9.92 -16.31
N ARG A 75 -4.37 -10.28 -15.37
CA ARG A 75 -5.62 -9.57 -15.02
C ARG A 75 -5.85 -9.71 -13.53
N LEU A 76 -5.18 -8.86 -12.75
CA LEU A 76 -5.34 -8.81 -11.30
C LEU A 76 -6.12 -7.55 -10.91
N LEU A 77 -6.90 -7.66 -9.84
CA LEU A 77 -7.47 -6.52 -9.12
C LEU A 77 -6.55 -6.08 -7.99
N GLU A 78 -5.89 -7.05 -7.33
CA GLU A 78 -4.99 -6.79 -6.20
C GLU A 78 -3.66 -7.52 -6.34
N LEU A 79 -2.56 -6.81 -6.10
CA LEU A 79 -1.22 -7.35 -6.06
C LEU A 79 -0.55 -6.95 -4.76
N ASN A 80 -0.18 -7.94 -3.95
CA ASN A 80 0.65 -7.77 -2.76
C ASN A 80 2.02 -8.40 -3.02
N ILE A 81 3.08 -7.61 -2.88
CA ILE A 81 4.46 -8.05 -2.88
C ILE A 81 4.95 -7.97 -1.43
N GLY A 82 5.31 -9.11 -0.85
CA GLY A 82 5.67 -9.27 0.56
C GLY A 82 4.47 -9.28 1.51
N GLY A 83 4.77 -9.25 2.80
CA GLY A 83 3.79 -9.16 3.89
C GLY A 83 4.35 -8.40 5.10
N PRO A 84 3.49 -7.96 6.02
CA PRO A 84 3.89 -7.09 7.12
C PRO A 84 4.78 -7.75 8.18
N THR A 85 4.91 -9.08 8.19
CA THR A 85 5.60 -9.85 9.25
C THR A 85 6.97 -10.41 8.88
N ASP A 86 7.41 -10.25 7.61
CA ASP A 86 8.39 -11.20 7.05
C ASP A 86 9.82 -10.65 6.90
N GLN A 87 10.12 -9.42 7.35
CA GLN A 87 11.46 -8.83 7.22
C GLN A 87 12.40 -9.21 8.39
N THR A 88 12.86 -10.46 8.42
CA THR A 88 13.74 -10.94 9.52
C THR A 88 15.25 -10.77 9.27
N LYS A 89 15.68 -10.56 8.02
CA LYS A 89 17.10 -10.37 7.65
C LYS A 89 17.24 -9.43 6.45
N ILE A 90 17.51 -8.16 6.71
CA ILE A 90 17.70 -7.14 5.68
C ILE A 90 19.20 -7.00 5.40
N ASN A 91 19.67 -7.53 4.27
CA ASN A 91 21.10 -7.43 3.91
C ASN A 91 21.37 -6.34 2.87
N HIS A 92 20.44 -6.08 1.93
CA HIS A 92 20.69 -5.20 0.78
C HIS A 92 19.46 -4.37 0.30
N PRO A 93 19.03 -3.33 1.04
CA PRO A 93 17.84 -2.52 0.71
C PRO A 93 17.78 -1.99 -0.73
N ALA A 94 18.89 -1.47 -1.25
CA ALA A 94 18.94 -0.90 -2.61
C ALA A 94 18.76 -1.99 -3.69
N LYS A 95 19.45 -3.13 -3.55
CA LYS A 95 19.33 -4.25 -4.50
C LYS A 95 17.94 -4.87 -4.49
N GLU A 96 17.34 -4.94 -3.30
CA GLU A 96 15.96 -5.41 -3.15
C GLU A 96 15.00 -4.46 -3.88
N ALA A 97 15.12 -3.15 -3.64
CA ALA A 97 14.29 -2.15 -4.28
C ALA A 97 14.42 -2.16 -5.82
N ASP A 98 15.64 -2.31 -6.35
CA ASP A 98 15.86 -2.44 -7.79
C ASP A 98 15.21 -3.71 -8.36
N SER A 99 15.36 -4.86 -7.66
CA SER A 99 14.75 -6.14 -8.07
C SER A 99 13.22 -6.07 -8.10
N VAL A 100 12.61 -5.41 -7.11
CA VAL A 100 11.16 -5.22 -7.01
C VAL A 100 10.66 -4.26 -8.08
N LEU A 101 11.39 -3.18 -8.36
CA LEU A 101 11.05 -2.23 -9.41
C LEU A 101 11.08 -2.89 -10.80
N GLU A 102 12.11 -3.71 -11.08
CA GLU A 102 12.20 -4.49 -12.33
C GLU A 102 11.07 -5.52 -12.45
N LEU A 103 10.73 -6.21 -11.35
CA LEU A 103 9.58 -7.12 -11.29
C LEU A 103 8.27 -6.41 -11.67
N LEU A 104 8.01 -5.26 -11.04
CA LEU A 104 6.81 -4.45 -11.28
C LEU A 104 6.77 -3.92 -12.73
N TYR A 105 7.90 -3.43 -13.24
CA TYR A 105 8.00 -2.91 -14.59
C TYR A 105 7.54 -3.95 -15.63
N GLU A 106 8.08 -5.16 -15.53
CA GLU A 106 7.75 -6.23 -16.47
C GLU A 106 6.33 -6.78 -16.29
N TRP A 107 5.87 -6.94 -15.05
CA TRP A 107 4.56 -7.54 -14.75
C TRP A 107 3.41 -6.57 -15.00
N MET A 108 3.51 -5.34 -14.49
CA MET A 108 2.46 -4.33 -14.60
C MET A 108 2.45 -3.60 -15.94
N GLY A 109 3.56 -3.55 -16.67
CA GLY A 109 3.65 -2.91 -17.99
C GLY A 109 2.78 -3.53 -19.09
N GLY A 110 2.04 -4.61 -18.81
CA GLY A 110 1.11 -5.27 -19.72
C GLY A 110 -0.36 -5.14 -19.33
N SER A 111 -1.16 -6.16 -19.64
CA SER A 111 -2.61 -6.18 -19.33
C SER A 111 -2.94 -6.08 -17.84
N CYS A 112 -2.01 -6.49 -16.96
CA CYS A 112 -2.22 -6.47 -15.51
C CYS A 112 -2.44 -5.04 -14.99
N GLY A 113 -1.61 -4.08 -15.43
CA GLY A 113 -1.75 -2.68 -15.02
C GLY A 113 -3.09 -2.05 -15.41
N ARG A 114 -3.78 -2.57 -16.44
CA ARG A 114 -5.10 -2.05 -16.87
C ARG A 114 -6.24 -2.43 -15.93
N THR A 115 -6.09 -3.51 -15.15
CA THR A 115 -7.15 -4.01 -14.25
C THR A 115 -6.81 -3.78 -12.78
N LEU A 116 -5.52 -3.57 -12.47
CA LEU A 116 -5.04 -3.45 -11.10
C LEU A 116 -5.65 -2.24 -10.41
N ARG A 117 -6.24 -2.48 -9.24
CA ARG A 117 -6.90 -1.45 -8.40
C ARG A 117 -6.13 -1.15 -7.13
N CYS A 118 -5.34 -2.12 -6.71
CA CYS A 118 -4.66 -2.11 -5.44
C CYS A 118 -3.28 -2.73 -5.58
N LEU A 119 -2.26 -1.96 -5.21
CA LEU A 119 -0.87 -2.40 -5.18
C LEU A 119 -0.30 -2.23 -3.78
N ARG A 120 0.23 -3.31 -3.20
CA ARG A 120 0.94 -3.27 -1.91
C ARG A 120 2.35 -3.78 -2.07
N ILE A 121 3.32 -2.97 -1.63
CA ILE A 121 4.73 -3.30 -1.73
C ILE A 121 5.34 -3.19 -0.33
N PHE A 122 5.53 -4.33 0.30
CA PHE A 122 6.11 -4.49 1.63
C PHE A 122 7.64 -4.68 1.66
N PRO A 123 8.35 -5.03 0.57
CA PRO A 123 9.81 -4.91 0.51
C PRO A 123 10.28 -3.46 0.44
N PHE A 124 11.60 -3.25 0.50
CA PHE A 124 12.17 -1.92 0.23
C PHE A 124 11.77 -1.41 -1.15
N VAL A 125 11.39 -0.13 -1.24
CA VAL A 125 10.97 0.52 -2.48
C VAL A 125 11.83 1.72 -2.79
N LYS A 126 12.08 1.92 -4.08
CA LYS A 126 12.67 3.14 -4.63
C LYS A 126 11.57 4.00 -5.25
N ILE A 127 11.30 5.17 -4.64
CA ILE A 127 10.35 6.15 -5.19
C ILE A 127 11.07 6.96 -6.26
N CYS A 128 10.88 6.60 -7.54
CA CYS A 128 11.58 7.18 -8.69
C CYS A 128 10.63 7.42 -9.89
N PRO A 129 11.07 8.13 -10.95
CA PRO A 129 10.25 8.38 -12.14
C PRO A 129 9.71 7.13 -12.82
N LEU A 130 10.43 6.01 -12.74
CA LEU A 130 9.97 4.74 -13.30
C LEU A 130 8.75 4.20 -12.54
N LEU A 131 8.79 4.24 -11.19
CA LEU A 131 7.65 3.82 -10.36
C LEU A 131 6.45 4.75 -10.58
N GLU A 132 6.68 6.07 -10.63
CA GLU A 132 5.64 7.05 -10.97
C GLU A 132 4.98 6.72 -12.32
N GLY A 133 5.79 6.48 -13.35
CA GLY A 133 5.30 6.11 -14.68
C GLY A 133 4.49 4.80 -14.67
N LEU A 134 4.93 3.79 -13.91
CA LEU A 134 4.20 2.52 -13.80
C LEU A 134 2.85 2.71 -13.11
N VAL A 135 2.82 3.38 -11.96
CA VAL A 135 1.60 3.61 -11.18
C VAL A 135 0.61 4.48 -11.96
N ASN A 136 1.07 5.58 -12.56
CA ASN A 136 0.21 6.47 -13.35
C ASN A 136 -0.30 5.84 -14.66
N ASN A 137 0.36 4.79 -15.17
CA ASN A 137 -0.13 4.03 -16.33
C ASN A 137 -1.13 2.92 -15.95
N CYS A 138 -1.51 2.82 -14.67
CA CYS A 138 -2.52 1.89 -14.18
C CYS A 138 -3.84 2.65 -13.92
N PRO A 139 -4.75 2.77 -14.91
CA PRO A 139 -5.89 3.69 -14.86
C PRO A 139 -6.94 3.35 -13.80
N MET A 140 -6.92 2.14 -13.24
CA MET A 140 -7.84 1.71 -12.18
C MET A 140 -7.19 1.69 -10.79
N LEU A 141 -5.89 1.98 -10.69
CA LEU A 141 -5.12 1.88 -9.47
C LEU A 141 -5.39 3.08 -8.57
N GLU A 142 -6.14 2.85 -7.49
CA GLU A 142 -6.55 3.91 -6.56
C GLU A 142 -5.92 3.74 -5.16
N HIS A 143 -5.40 2.55 -4.85
CA HIS A 143 -4.77 2.23 -3.58
C HIS A 143 -3.31 1.79 -3.75
N LEU A 144 -2.41 2.45 -3.00
CA LEU A 144 -0.99 2.14 -2.96
C LEU A 144 -0.53 2.00 -1.51
N THR A 145 0.05 0.84 -1.18
CA THR A 145 0.81 0.65 0.06
C THR A 145 2.29 0.61 -0.29
N LEU A 146 3.08 1.49 0.34
CA LEU A 146 4.54 1.44 0.31
C LEU A 146 5.05 1.21 1.72
N SER A 147 6.07 0.36 1.84
CA SER A 147 6.80 0.22 3.09
C SER A 147 8.09 1.07 3.06
N LYS A 148 9.16 0.59 3.70
CA LYS A 148 10.44 1.28 3.81
C LYS A 148 11.01 1.71 2.47
N LEU A 149 11.60 2.90 2.48
CA LEU A 149 12.18 3.53 1.31
C LEU A 149 13.68 3.26 1.26
N ALA A 150 14.16 2.71 0.15
CA ALA A 150 15.59 2.61 -0.12
C ALA A 150 16.13 3.91 -0.74
N ASP A 151 15.29 4.62 -1.50
CA ASP A 151 15.66 5.83 -2.24
C ASP A 151 14.40 6.65 -2.57
N TYR A 152 14.55 7.96 -2.74
CA TYR A 152 13.44 8.92 -2.76
C TYR A 152 13.70 10.16 -3.63
N TYR A 153 12.78 10.43 -4.56
CA TYR A 153 12.77 11.63 -5.40
C TYR A 153 11.59 12.54 -5.04
N GLN A 154 11.87 13.82 -4.78
CA GLN A 154 10.94 14.72 -4.09
C GLN A 154 9.82 15.30 -4.96
N THR A 155 9.92 15.20 -6.28
CA THR A 155 9.07 15.94 -7.24
C THR A 155 8.13 15.05 -8.04
N LEU A 156 7.88 13.82 -7.57
CA LEU A 156 7.01 12.86 -8.25
C LEU A 156 5.55 13.07 -7.84
N VAL A 157 4.62 12.71 -8.72
CA VAL A 157 3.18 12.87 -8.54
C VAL A 157 2.44 11.60 -8.97
N PHE A 158 1.80 10.93 -8.01
CA PHE A 158 0.91 9.80 -8.23
C PHE A 158 -0.54 10.29 -8.34
N LYS A 159 -1.00 10.51 -9.56
CA LYS A 159 -2.19 11.34 -9.83
C LYS A 159 -3.49 10.66 -9.44
N ASP A 160 -3.62 9.36 -9.67
CA ASP A 160 -4.90 8.67 -9.53
C ASP A 160 -5.07 7.96 -8.17
N ILE A 161 -4.03 8.00 -7.33
CA ILE A 161 -4.06 7.40 -5.99
C ILE A 161 -4.94 8.22 -5.05
N LYS A 162 -5.98 7.57 -4.54
CA LYS A 162 -6.94 8.13 -3.57
C LYS A 162 -6.70 7.61 -2.17
N SER A 163 -6.07 6.45 -2.04
CA SER A 163 -5.76 5.79 -0.77
C SER A 163 -4.29 5.43 -0.73
N PHE A 164 -3.57 5.95 0.25
CA PHE A 164 -2.14 5.68 0.42
C PHE A 164 -1.87 5.15 1.83
N GLU A 165 -1.09 4.08 1.91
CA GLU A 165 -0.63 3.49 3.16
C GLU A 165 0.88 3.48 3.20
N PHE A 166 1.45 4.01 4.29
CA PHE A 166 2.86 3.87 4.59
C PHE A 166 3.04 2.89 5.75
N ALA A 167 3.56 1.70 5.43
CA ALA A 167 3.76 0.61 6.37
C ALA A 167 5.20 0.65 6.93
N GLY A 168 5.35 1.06 8.18
CA GLY A 168 6.63 1.14 8.88
C GLY A 168 7.20 -0.21 9.30
N LEU A 169 6.36 -1.26 9.37
CA LEU A 169 6.73 -2.65 9.68
C LEU A 169 7.47 -2.82 11.02
N GLY A 170 7.24 -1.92 11.98
CA GLY A 170 7.91 -1.93 13.29
C GLY A 170 9.40 -1.56 13.25
N LEU A 171 9.92 -1.15 12.10
CA LEU A 171 11.31 -0.77 11.89
C LEU A 171 11.55 0.71 12.22
N SER A 172 12.75 1.03 12.72
CA SER A 172 13.20 2.40 13.00
C SER A 172 13.05 3.32 11.79
N TYR A 173 12.73 4.59 12.01
CA TYR A 173 12.64 5.56 10.91
C TYR A 173 14.03 5.92 10.35
N SER A 174 14.05 6.35 9.09
CA SER A 174 15.22 6.90 8.40
C SER A 174 15.03 8.39 8.09
N LEU A 175 16.12 9.07 7.67
CA LEU A 175 16.01 10.44 7.14
C LEU A 175 15.15 10.49 5.87
N ILE A 176 15.16 9.42 5.07
CA ILE A 176 14.36 9.31 3.85
C ILE A 176 12.86 9.31 4.21
N ASP A 177 12.47 8.59 5.26
CA ASP A 177 11.09 8.56 5.75
C ASP A 177 10.60 9.96 6.14
N LEU A 178 11.48 10.79 6.71
CA LEU A 178 11.16 12.18 7.08
C LEU A 178 11.03 13.10 5.87
N GLU A 179 11.92 12.97 4.89
CA GLU A 179 11.83 13.75 3.66
C GLU A 179 10.59 13.36 2.86
N PHE A 180 10.25 12.08 2.81
CA PHE A 180 9.00 11.59 2.24
C PHE A 180 7.77 12.19 2.95
N ALA A 181 7.75 12.15 4.29
CA ALA A 181 6.64 12.68 5.10
C ALA A 181 6.34 14.16 4.83
N LYS A 182 7.36 14.97 4.52
CA LYS A 182 7.20 16.39 4.17
C LYS A 182 6.50 16.62 2.83
N ASN A 183 6.51 15.63 1.95
CA ASN A 183 6.11 15.75 0.55
C ASN A 183 4.91 14.86 0.18
N VAL A 184 4.30 14.16 1.15
CA VAL A 184 3.18 13.25 0.86
C VAL A 184 2.03 13.95 0.14
N CYS A 185 1.70 15.20 0.49
CA CYS A 185 0.58 15.91 -0.12
C CYS A 185 0.82 16.32 -1.58
N PRO A 186 1.92 17.01 -1.95
CA PRO A 186 2.19 17.29 -3.36
C PRO A 186 2.37 16.01 -4.19
N MET A 187 2.86 14.92 -3.57
CA MET A 187 3.04 13.63 -4.22
C MET A 187 1.72 12.89 -4.49
N PHE A 188 0.71 13.05 -3.63
CA PHE A 188 -0.60 12.42 -3.76
C PHE A 188 -1.72 13.48 -3.76
N PRO A 189 -1.90 14.23 -4.86
CA PRO A 189 -2.81 15.38 -4.89
C PRO A 189 -4.29 15.03 -4.74
N ASN A 190 -4.68 13.78 -5.04
CA ASN A 190 -6.07 13.30 -4.95
C ASN A 190 -6.32 12.41 -3.71
N LEU A 191 -5.42 12.46 -2.74
CA LEU A 191 -5.48 11.61 -1.55
C LEU A 191 -6.70 11.92 -0.67
N ARG A 192 -7.48 10.89 -0.36
CA ARG A 192 -8.66 10.94 0.53
C ARG A 192 -8.46 10.11 1.79
N VAL A 193 -7.72 9.01 1.67
CA VAL A 193 -7.46 8.07 2.75
C VAL A 193 -5.96 7.94 2.91
N LEU A 194 -5.50 8.09 4.14
CA LEU A 194 -4.10 8.00 4.50
C LEU A 194 -3.92 7.08 5.70
N ALA A 195 -3.06 6.08 5.57
CA ALA A 195 -2.80 5.11 6.62
C ALA A 195 -1.31 5.07 7.01
N TYR A 196 -1.03 5.05 8.31
CA TYR A 196 0.31 4.85 8.86
C TYR A 196 0.30 3.69 9.83
N LEU A 197 0.87 2.57 9.40
CA LEU A 197 0.89 1.34 10.18
C LEU A 197 2.30 1.11 10.71
N ASP A 198 2.43 1.00 12.04
CA ASP A 198 3.69 0.71 12.73
C ASP A 198 4.84 1.67 12.36
N VAL A 199 4.48 2.95 12.17
CA VAL A 199 5.42 4.06 11.91
C VAL A 199 5.69 4.81 13.22
N PRO A 200 6.95 5.19 13.50
CA PRO A 200 7.28 6.02 14.67
C PRO A 200 6.47 7.32 14.71
N TRP A 201 5.88 7.60 15.87
CA TRP A 201 5.05 8.79 16.07
C TRP A 201 5.84 10.10 15.88
N ASP A 202 6.93 10.24 16.62
CA ASP A 202 7.89 11.33 16.48
C ASP A 202 9.18 10.72 15.89
N PRO A 203 9.76 11.28 14.82
CA PRO A 203 9.38 12.51 14.10
C PRO A 203 8.51 12.33 12.86
N VAL A 204 8.22 11.10 12.44
CA VAL A 204 7.60 10.86 11.11
C VAL A 204 6.14 11.30 11.07
N MET A 205 5.27 10.77 11.93
CA MET A 205 3.84 11.10 11.92
C MET A 205 3.59 12.59 12.15
N ILE A 206 4.30 13.21 13.11
CA ILE A 206 4.18 14.65 13.39
C ILE A 206 4.58 15.49 12.16
N THR A 207 5.70 15.16 11.51
CA THR A 207 6.16 15.89 10.31
C THR A 207 5.13 15.85 9.20
N MET A 208 4.48 14.70 9.03
CA MET A 208 3.48 14.46 8.01
C MET A 208 2.17 15.20 8.26
N LEU A 209 1.67 15.18 9.50
CA LEU A 209 0.50 15.98 9.90
C LEU A 209 0.74 17.47 9.67
N LYS A 210 1.96 17.96 9.95
CA LYS A 210 2.35 19.34 9.64
C LYS A 210 2.35 19.60 8.13
N ALA A 211 2.84 18.67 7.32
CA ALA A 211 2.82 18.79 5.86
C ALA A 211 1.38 18.86 5.30
N ILE A 212 0.50 17.96 5.75
CA ILE A 212 -0.93 17.92 5.39
C ILE A 212 -1.62 19.24 5.75
N TYR A 213 -1.35 19.76 6.94
CA TYR A 213 -1.89 21.05 7.34
C TYR A 213 -1.37 22.19 6.46
N ASN A 214 -0.05 22.28 6.26
CA ASN A 214 0.56 23.37 5.50
C ASN A 214 0.03 23.41 4.06
N GLU A 215 -0.18 22.26 3.44
CA GLU A 215 -0.72 22.17 2.08
C GLU A 215 -2.20 22.58 2.04
N ASN A 216 -3.03 22.11 2.98
CA ASN A 216 -4.42 22.55 3.09
C ASN A 216 -4.54 24.07 3.33
N TYR A 217 -3.63 24.64 4.14
CA TYR A 217 -3.61 26.07 4.39
C TYR A 217 -3.30 26.88 3.12
N ARG A 218 -2.42 26.37 2.25
CA ARG A 218 -2.09 26.97 0.95
C ARG A 218 -3.22 26.81 -0.06
N ASN A 219 -3.84 25.64 -0.13
CA ASN A 219 -4.83 25.27 -1.14
C ASN A 219 -6.28 25.35 -0.61
N ARG A 220 -6.68 26.50 -0.03
CA ARG A 220 -7.99 26.75 0.62
C ARG A 220 -9.25 26.43 -0.20
N LEU A 221 -9.13 26.05 -1.46
CA LEU A 221 -10.23 25.82 -2.41
C LEU A 221 -10.73 24.38 -2.44
N GLN A 222 -10.03 23.42 -1.83
CA GLN A 222 -10.48 22.02 -1.82
C GLN A 222 -10.71 21.54 -0.39
N ARG A 223 -11.99 21.54 0.03
CA ARG A 223 -12.44 20.89 1.27
C ARG A 223 -12.38 19.37 1.10
N HIS A 224 -11.19 18.80 1.10
CA HIS A 224 -11.06 17.34 1.16
C HIS A 224 -11.20 16.91 2.61
N ARG A 225 -12.19 16.07 2.91
CA ARG A 225 -12.20 15.30 4.16
C ARG A 225 -11.15 14.22 4.02
N LEU A 226 -10.03 14.39 4.72
CA LEU A 226 -9.00 13.37 4.79
C LEU A 226 -9.34 12.41 5.93
N GLU A 227 -9.33 11.12 5.63
CA GLU A 227 -9.42 10.06 6.62
C GLU A 227 -8.02 9.57 6.96
N LEU A 228 -7.73 9.45 8.25
CA LEU A 228 -6.47 8.98 8.78
C LEU A 228 -6.67 7.65 9.52
N TYR A 229 -5.91 6.64 9.15
CA TYR A 229 -5.88 5.35 9.81
C TYR A 229 -4.53 5.15 10.47
N GLN A 230 -4.52 4.70 11.72
CA GLN A 230 -3.27 4.53 12.44
C GLN A 230 -3.26 3.31 13.38
N SER A 231 -2.12 2.61 13.40
CA SER A 231 -1.77 1.55 14.36
C SER A 231 -1.36 2.15 15.71
N ILE A 232 -2.29 2.82 16.40
CA ILE A 232 -2.07 3.21 17.80
C ILE A 232 -2.93 2.35 18.71
N ASP A 233 -2.32 1.85 19.77
CA ASP A 233 -2.94 1.06 20.84
C ASP A 233 -4.24 1.68 21.37
N SER A 234 -4.30 3.03 21.40
CA SER A 234 -5.50 3.80 21.72
C SER A 234 -5.61 5.15 20.99
N LEU A 235 -6.84 5.55 20.64
CA LEU A 235 -7.14 6.88 20.10
C LEU A 235 -6.85 8.01 21.10
N GLU A 236 -6.88 7.73 22.41
CA GLU A 236 -6.51 8.75 23.40
C GLU A 236 -5.05 9.17 23.27
N LYS A 237 -4.15 8.21 23.00
CA LYS A 237 -2.74 8.49 22.78
C LYS A 237 -2.53 9.36 21.53
N PHE A 238 -3.30 9.12 20.46
CA PHE A 238 -3.31 10.03 19.30
C PHE A 238 -3.69 11.46 19.72
N VAL A 239 -4.83 11.62 20.40
CA VAL A 239 -5.35 12.94 20.81
C VAL A 239 -4.38 13.66 21.73
N ALA A 240 -3.83 12.94 22.73
CA ALA A 240 -2.86 13.49 23.68
C ALA A 240 -1.59 14.00 22.97
N ASN A 241 -1.10 13.24 22.00
CA ASN A 241 0.10 13.58 21.25
C ASN A 241 -0.12 14.68 20.19
N THR A 242 -1.37 14.88 19.75
CA THR A 242 -1.73 15.85 18.70
C THR A 242 -2.36 17.13 19.23
N LYS A 243 -2.59 17.27 20.53
CA LYS A 243 -3.23 18.45 21.15
C LYS A 243 -2.57 19.79 20.81
N ALA A 244 -1.28 19.79 20.47
CA ALA A 244 -0.55 20.99 20.06
C ALA A 244 -0.87 21.44 18.61
N LEU A 245 -1.52 20.58 17.83
CA LEU A 245 -1.87 20.79 16.42
C LEU A 245 -3.39 20.75 16.19
N PHE A 246 -4.13 19.93 16.94
CA PHE A 246 -5.55 19.68 16.72
C PHE A 246 -6.40 19.77 17.99
N ILE A 247 -7.67 20.12 17.81
CA ILE A 247 -8.75 20.07 18.80
C ILE A 247 -9.60 18.84 18.51
N CYS A 248 -9.86 18.01 19.52
CA CYS A 248 -10.80 16.90 19.41
C CYS A 248 -12.26 17.42 19.38
N ARG A 249 -13.02 17.00 18.37
CA ARG A 249 -14.44 17.36 18.18
C ARG A 249 -15.41 16.20 18.49
N SER A 250 -14.91 15.00 18.74
CA SER A 250 -15.76 13.83 19.03
C SER A 250 -16.35 13.89 20.43
N THR A 251 -17.66 13.62 20.53
CA THR A 251 -18.45 13.70 21.78
C THR A 251 -18.72 12.33 22.43
N LYS A 252 -18.29 11.22 21.82
CA LYS A 252 -18.62 9.86 22.29
C LYS A 252 -17.56 9.29 23.23
N GLU A 253 -18.01 8.58 24.27
CA GLU A 253 -17.19 7.98 25.33
C GLU A 253 -16.41 6.72 24.90
N LEU A 254 -16.78 6.06 23.78
CA LEU A 254 -16.06 4.91 23.20
C LEU A 254 -15.97 5.04 21.66
N PRO A 255 -15.05 5.86 21.12
CA PRO A 255 -15.02 6.13 19.68
C PRO A 255 -14.29 5.01 18.92
N VAL A 256 -14.96 4.43 17.92
CA VAL A 256 -14.31 3.69 16.82
C VAL A 256 -13.44 4.64 15.98
N SER A 257 -13.78 5.93 15.99
CA SER A 257 -13.02 7.01 15.38
C SER A 257 -13.18 8.33 16.13
N VAL A 258 -12.17 9.19 16.03
CA VAL A 258 -12.18 10.57 16.55
C VAL A 258 -12.08 11.57 15.42
N ASN A 259 -12.94 12.59 15.45
CA ASN A 259 -12.82 13.75 14.57
C ASN A 259 -11.93 14.77 15.24
N VAL A 260 -10.86 15.17 14.57
CA VAL A 260 -9.96 16.23 15.03
C VAL A 260 -9.95 17.37 14.02
N GLN A 261 -9.97 18.60 14.50
CA GLN A 261 -9.84 19.80 13.67
C GLN A 261 -8.53 20.49 13.98
N HIS A 262 -7.80 20.92 12.96
CA HIS A 262 -6.59 21.69 13.16
C HIS A 262 -6.87 23.02 13.89
N LEU A 263 -5.99 23.41 14.83
CA LEU A 263 -6.16 24.60 15.69
C LEU A 263 -6.30 25.92 14.93
N LYS A 264 -5.69 26.01 13.75
CA LYS A 264 -5.55 27.25 12.96
C LYS A 264 -6.31 27.23 11.63
N GLY A 265 -7.18 26.25 11.38
CA GLY A 265 -7.87 26.15 10.08
C GLY A 265 -9.04 25.18 10.03
N ASP A 266 -9.59 25.00 8.83
CA ASP A 266 -10.80 24.19 8.58
C ASP A 266 -10.49 22.72 8.28
N LEU A 267 -9.23 22.32 8.30
CA LEU A 267 -8.84 20.92 8.11
C LEU A 267 -9.46 20.07 9.23
N VAL A 268 -10.34 19.15 8.82
CA VAL A 268 -10.92 18.12 9.69
C VAL A 268 -10.40 16.77 9.23
N ILE A 269 -9.86 16.00 10.16
CA ILE A 269 -9.38 14.65 9.95
C ILE A 269 -10.23 13.71 10.80
N THR A 270 -10.74 12.64 10.17
CA THR A 270 -11.35 11.52 10.90
C THR A 270 -10.28 10.47 11.15
N VAL A 271 -9.99 10.16 12.41
CA VAL A 271 -8.94 9.23 12.82
C VAL A 271 -9.56 7.93 13.32
N TYR A 272 -9.18 6.80 12.74
CA TYR A 272 -9.73 5.49 13.09
C TYR A 272 -8.73 4.64 13.87
N ARG A 273 -9.22 3.79 14.80
CA ARG A 273 -8.43 2.75 15.49
C ARG A 273 -8.16 1.59 14.52
N ALA A 274 -6.97 0.99 14.55
CA ALA A 274 -6.49 0.08 13.52
C ALA A 274 -7.31 -1.21 13.27
N HIS A 275 -7.18 -1.63 12.00
CA HIS A 275 -7.38 -2.91 11.32
C HIS A 275 -8.76 -3.60 11.28
N GLU A 276 -9.60 -3.59 12.31
CA GLU A 276 -10.85 -4.38 12.25
C GLU A 276 -11.92 -3.74 11.33
N ASN A 277 -11.84 -2.43 11.08
CA ASN A 277 -12.78 -1.72 10.21
C ASN A 277 -12.21 -1.36 8.84
N TYR A 278 -10.91 -1.57 8.60
CA TYR A 278 -10.33 -1.44 7.27
C TYR A 278 -10.43 -2.77 6.53
N ILE A 279 -11.68 -3.19 6.32
CA ILE A 279 -12.00 -3.81 5.04
C ILE A 279 -11.76 -2.66 4.05
N ILE A 280 -10.54 -2.59 3.45
CA ILE A 280 -10.36 -1.93 2.14
C ILE A 280 -11.63 -2.29 1.39
N PRO A 281 -12.45 -1.36 0.87
CA PRO A 281 -13.75 -1.69 0.32
C PRO A 281 -13.55 -2.91 -0.58
N THR A 282 -13.94 -4.09 -0.07
CA THR A 282 -13.93 -5.31 -0.84
C THR A 282 -14.92 -4.94 -1.89
N PHE A 283 -14.41 -4.70 -3.09
CA PHE A 283 -15.19 -4.17 -4.18
C PHE A 283 -16.40 -5.08 -4.28
N ASP A 284 -17.56 -4.58 -3.87
CA ASP A 284 -18.79 -5.28 -4.10
C ASP A 284 -19.12 -4.96 -5.56
N PRO A 285 -18.99 -5.92 -6.49
CA PRO A 285 -19.28 -5.65 -7.90
C PRO A 285 -20.74 -5.21 -8.12
N LEU A 286 -21.62 -5.32 -7.12
CA LEU A 286 -23.00 -4.87 -7.16
C LEU A 286 -23.20 -3.42 -6.68
N LEU A 287 -22.24 -2.84 -5.95
CA LEU A 287 -22.33 -1.46 -5.44
C LEU A 287 -21.30 -0.58 -6.13
N GLY A 288 -21.58 -0.23 -7.39
CA GLY A 288 -20.89 0.84 -8.10
C GLY A 288 -21.20 2.23 -7.52
N ARG A 289 -20.83 2.49 -6.25
CA ARG A 289 -20.99 3.80 -5.62
C ARG A 289 -19.74 4.23 -4.84
N ILE A 290 -18.98 5.09 -5.53
CA ILE A 290 -18.15 6.24 -5.12
C ILE A 290 -17.40 6.17 -3.78
#